data_AF-A4JW44-F1
#
_entry.id   AF-A4JW44-F1
#
_cell.length_a   1.000
_cell.length_b   1.000
_cell.length_c   1.000
_cell.angle_alpha   90.00
_cell.angle_beta   90.00
_cell.angle_gamma   90.00
#
_symmetry.space_group_name_H-M   'P 1'
#
loop_
_entity.id
_entity.type
_entity.pdbx_description
1 polymer ?
#
loop_
_entity_poly.entity_id
_entity_poly.type
_entity_poly.pdbx_seq_one_letter_code
_entity_poly.pdbx_strand_id
1 'polypeptide(L)'
;MSTLRRFFIDYLMVPLGIPLVCAAASVYHVSKETTATGYATLAMAWPHLHQSTRDAIVSAMRGDGGRISQWEFVRLSDLALRDAGALELPIAGDDVSLQRERLVRTMTDTAPAGAILRATSFKCMPLQTVSALLDMRDNTAVQCSTMSDVADSTGRVLIARKAQLFGWKKGTSVEWTSWTTNDGIVVGEKVLHGVAFTSALQPTPDESLTVMALHDISVPSLAAPAN
;
A
#
# COMPACT_ATOMS: atom_id res chain seq x y z
N MET A 1 -59.69 -4.32 27.69
CA MET A 1 -58.28 -4.62 27.33
C MET A 1 -57.53 -4.79 28.66
N SER A 2 -56.99 -5.99 28.96
CA SER A 2 -56.48 -6.30 30.31
C SER A 2 -55.19 -5.54 30.63
N THR A 3 -55.04 -5.11 31.88
CA THR A 3 -53.91 -4.31 32.42
C THR A 3 -52.55 -4.97 32.17
N LEU A 4 -52.53 -6.31 32.19
CA LEU A 4 -51.35 -7.16 31.93
C LEU A 4 -50.88 -7.08 30.47
N ARG A 5 -51.81 -6.94 29.52
CA ARG A 5 -51.50 -6.75 28.10
C ARG A 5 -50.87 -5.36 27.84
N ARG A 6 -51.35 -4.32 28.52
CA ARG A 6 -50.75 -2.98 28.45
C ARG A 6 -49.34 -2.99 29.04
N PHE A 7 -49.14 -3.62 30.20
CA PHE A 7 -47.82 -3.71 30.82
C PHE A 7 -46.80 -4.44 29.93
N PHE A 8 -47.19 -5.57 29.34
CA PHE A 8 -46.33 -6.33 28.44
C PHE A 8 -45.97 -5.55 27.16
N ILE A 9 -46.91 -4.81 26.59
CA ILE A 9 -46.67 -4.01 25.38
C ILE A 9 -45.79 -2.79 25.72
N ASP A 10 -46.20 -2.00 26.71
CA ASP A 10 -45.60 -0.68 26.99
C ASP A 10 -44.25 -0.79 27.73
N TYR A 11 -44.07 -1.80 28.60
CA TYR A 11 -42.85 -1.93 29.44
C TYR A 11 -41.89 -3.04 29.01
N LEU A 12 -42.29 -3.97 28.12
CA LEU A 12 -41.41 -5.04 27.64
C LEU A 12 -41.20 -5.00 26.13
N MET A 13 -42.26 -4.94 25.32
CA MET A 13 -42.12 -4.91 23.86
C MET A 13 -41.56 -3.60 23.32
N VAL A 14 -41.99 -2.44 23.84
CA VAL A 14 -41.48 -1.14 23.35
C VAL A 14 -39.98 -0.96 23.68
N PRO A 15 -39.51 -1.22 24.91
CA PRO A 15 -38.09 -1.05 25.26
C PRO A 15 -37.15 -2.07 24.63
N LEU A 16 -37.63 -3.27 24.26
CA LEU A 16 -36.83 -4.26 23.54
C LEU A 16 -36.96 -4.16 22.02
N GLY A 17 -38.17 -3.85 21.54
CA GLY A 17 -38.49 -3.76 20.12
C GLY A 17 -37.86 -2.56 19.44
N ILE A 18 -37.85 -1.38 20.09
CA ILE A 18 -37.23 -0.19 19.51
C ILE A 18 -35.72 -0.40 19.29
N PRO A 19 -34.91 -0.84 20.27
CA PRO A 19 -33.50 -1.12 20.05
C PRO A 19 -33.26 -2.19 18.99
N LEU A 20 -34.10 -3.23 18.94
CA LEU A 20 -33.96 -4.29 17.95
C LEU A 20 -34.22 -3.78 16.53
N VAL A 21 -35.25 -2.96 16.33
CA VAL A 21 -35.54 -2.32 15.04
C VAL A 21 -34.43 -1.33 14.67
N CYS A 22 -33.93 -0.54 15.62
CA CYS A 22 -32.80 0.36 15.40
C CYS A 22 -31.52 -0.41 15.01
N ALA A 23 -31.24 -1.55 15.66
CA ALA A 23 -30.11 -2.41 15.34
C ALA A 23 -30.26 -3.06 13.95
N ALA A 24 -31.45 -3.54 13.59
CA ALA A 24 -31.71 -4.08 12.26
C ALA A 24 -31.58 -2.99 11.19
N ALA A 25 -32.11 -1.79 11.46
CA ALA A 25 -32.01 -0.64 10.56
C ALA A 25 -30.57 -0.16 10.39
N SER A 26 -29.76 -0.16 11.46
CA SER A 26 -28.35 0.22 11.38
C SER A 26 -27.55 -0.80 10.57
N VAL A 27 -27.74 -2.11 10.82
CA VAL A 27 -27.12 -3.19 10.03
C VAL A 27 -27.49 -3.04 8.55
N TYR A 28 -28.77 -2.83 8.25
CA TYR A 28 -29.22 -2.60 6.87
C TYR A 28 -28.62 -1.34 6.23
N HIS A 29 -28.42 -0.28 7.01
CA HIS A 29 -27.83 0.95 6.49
C HIS A 29 -26.33 0.76 6.20
N VAL A 30 -25.57 0.14 7.12
CA VAL A 30 -24.13 -0.03 6.97
C VAL A 30 -23.76 -1.13 5.97
N SER A 31 -24.70 -2.05 5.67
CA SER A 31 -24.53 -3.04 4.62
C SER A 31 -24.74 -2.49 3.21
N LYS A 32 -25.20 -1.24 3.06
CA LYS A 32 -25.31 -0.60 1.74
C LYS A 32 -23.94 -0.36 1.15
N GLU A 33 -23.90 -0.30 -0.18
CA GLU A 33 -22.71 0.10 -0.91
C GLU A 33 -22.24 1.50 -0.49
N THR A 34 -20.91 1.67 -0.46
CA THR A 34 -20.28 2.96 -0.20
C THR A 34 -20.61 3.99 -1.29
N THR A 35 -20.34 5.26 -1.00
CA THR A 35 -20.65 6.36 -1.92
C THR A 35 -19.64 6.44 -3.06
N ALA A 36 -20.01 7.16 -4.13
CA ALA A 36 -19.13 7.45 -5.25
C ALA A 36 -17.84 8.15 -4.79
N THR A 37 -17.94 9.09 -3.84
CA THR A 37 -16.79 9.74 -3.20
C THR A 37 -15.89 8.75 -2.49
N GLY A 38 -16.46 7.72 -1.82
CA GLY A 38 -15.67 6.69 -1.15
C GLY A 38 -14.79 5.92 -2.14
N TYR A 39 -15.34 5.45 -3.25
CA TYR A 39 -14.57 4.80 -4.30
C TYR A 39 -13.52 5.72 -4.93
N ALA A 40 -13.90 6.97 -5.23
CA ALA A 40 -12.97 7.95 -5.82
C ALA A 40 -11.79 8.26 -4.88
N THR A 41 -12.04 8.36 -3.58
CA THR A 41 -11.01 8.55 -2.55
C THR A 41 -10.03 7.38 -2.55
N LEU A 42 -10.52 6.14 -2.58
CA LEU A 42 -9.66 4.95 -2.64
C LEU A 42 -8.89 4.87 -3.96
N ALA A 43 -9.48 5.28 -5.08
CA ALA A 43 -8.81 5.27 -6.39
C ALA A 43 -7.66 6.28 -6.45
N MET A 44 -7.84 7.47 -5.87
CA MET A 44 -6.77 8.47 -5.77
C MET A 44 -5.67 8.06 -4.79
N ALA A 45 -6.03 7.46 -3.67
CA ALA A 45 -5.07 6.97 -2.70
C ALA A 45 -4.29 5.76 -3.22
N TRP A 46 -4.89 4.94 -4.09
CA TRP A 46 -4.35 3.67 -4.61
C TRP A 46 -2.83 3.63 -4.89
N PRO A 47 -2.25 4.56 -5.68
CA PRO A 47 -0.82 4.60 -5.96
C PRO A 47 0.06 4.69 -4.70
N HIS A 48 -0.44 5.30 -3.64
CA HIS A 48 0.26 5.53 -2.37
C HIS A 48 -0.07 4.47 -1.30
N LEU A 49 -1.02 3.58 -1.57
CA LEU A 49 -1.40 2.53 -0.63
C LEU A 49 -0.35 1.42 -0.55
N HIS A 50 -0.17 0.90 0.65
CA HIS A 50 0.59 -0.32 0.88
C HIS A 50 -0.15 -1.55 0.35
N GLN A 51 0.59 -2.60 0.01
CA GLN A 51 -0.02 -3.81 -0.58
C GLN A 51 -1.04 -4.47 0.35
N SER A 52 -0.79 -4.51 1.66
CA SER A 52 -1.75 -5.06 2.64
C SER A 52 -3.10 -4.34 2.59
N THR A 53 -3.08 -3.02 2.40
CA THR A 53 -4.30 -2.22 2.25
C THR A 53 -4.93 -2.41 0.87
N ARG A 54 -4.14 -2.48 -0.21
CA ARG A 54 -4.64 -2.83 -1.55
C ARG A 54 -5.33 -4.20 -1.55
N ASP A 55 -4.73 -5.20 -0.93
CA ASP A 55 -5.28 -6.55 -0.78
C ASP A 55 -6.56 -6.53 0.06
N ALA A 56 -6.62 -5.71 1.11
CA ALA A 56 -7.83 -5.54 1.90
C ALA A 56 -8.97 -4.93 1.06
N ILE A 57 -8.68 -3.93 0.22
CA ILE A 57 -9.67 -3.33 -0.69
C ILE A 57 -10.09 -4.35 -1.77
N VAL A 58 -9.15 -5.06 -2.38
CA VAL A 58 -9.44 -6.14 -3.36
C VAL A 58 -10.29 -7.24 -2.73
N SER A 59 -9.94 -7.65 -1.50
CA SER A 59 -10.69 -8.67 -0.76
C SER A 59 -12.10 -8.21 -0.44
N ALA A 60 -12.30 -6.96 -0.04
CA ALA A 60 -13.63 -6.39 0.18
C ALA A 60 -14.45 -6.43 -1.12
N MET A 61 -13.87 -6.00 -2.24
CA MET A 61 -14.54 -6.02 -3.54
C MET A 61 -14.82 -7.43 -4.07
N ARG A 62 -14.02 -8.44 -3.71
CA ARG A 62 -14.29 -9.84 -4.10
C ARG A 62 -15.53 -10.43 -3.42
N GLY A 63 -15.91 -9.92 -2.25
CA GLY A 63 -17.02 -10.45 -1.47
C GLY A 63 -18.38 -10.19 -2.11
N ASP A 64 -18.79 -8.92 -2.15
CA ASP A 64 -20.17 -8.52 -2.51
C ASP A 64 -20.29 -8.11 -3.99
N GLY A 65 -19.87 -8.98 -4.92
CA GLY A 65 -20.04 -8.76 -6.35
C GLY A 65 -19.33 -7.52 -6.90
N GLY A 66 -18.17 -7.17 -6.34
CA GLY A 66 -17.41 -5.98 -6.71
C GLY A 66 -17.66 -4.78 -5.81
N ARG A 67 -18.59 -4.86 -4.84
CA ARG A 67 -19.00 -3.72 -4.01
C ARG A 67 -18.26 -3.68 -2.68
N ILE A 68 -18.05 -2.48 -2.17
CA ILE A 68 -17.55 -2.22 -0.82
C ILE A 68 -18.73 -1.67 -0.01
N SER A 69 -19.05 -2.33 1.10
CA SER A 69 -20.08 -1.82 2.01
C SER A 69 -19.61 -0.57 2.77
N GLN A 70 -20.55 0.25 3.27
CA GLN A 70 -20.20 1.39 4.13
C GLN A 70 -19.41 0.97 5.37
N TRP A 71 -19.75 -0.20 5.94
CA TRP A 71 -19.03 -0.76 7.07
C TRP A 71 -17.56 -1.06 6.75
N GLU A 72 -17.30 -1.73 5.63
CA GLU A 72 -15.94 -2.03 5.18
C GLU A 72 -15.18 -0.76 4.82
N PHE A 73 -15.84 0.20 4.18
CA PHE A 73 -15.23 1.46 3.79
C PHE A 73 -14.65 2.24 4.97
N VAL A 74 -15.32 2.26 6.13
CA VAL A 74 -14.78 2.93 7.33
C VAL A 74 -13.43 2.34 7.72
N ARG A 75 -13.30 1.01 7.69
CA ARG A 75 -12.03 0.35 7.99
C ARG A 75 -10.99 0.59 6.89
N LEU A 76 -11.38 0.49 5.62
CA LEU A 76 -10.47 0.67 4.49
C LEU A 76 -9.95 2.10 4.37
N SER A 77 -10.76 3.09 4.68
CA SER A 77 -10.34 4.50 4.70
C SER A 77 -9.38 4.80 5.86
N ASP A 78 -9.56 4.21 7.05
CA ASP A 78 -8.56 4.31 8.12
C ASP A 78 -7.20 3.70 7.71
N LEU A 79 -7.22 2.51 7.09
CA LEU A 79 -6.00 1.89 6.57
C LEU A 79 -5.34 2.75 5.49
N ALA A 80 -6.14 3.23 4.55
CA ALA A 80 -5.66 4.08 3.46
C ALA A 80 -5.08 5.40 3.97
N LEU A 81 -5.68 6.00 5.01
CA LEU A 81 -5.17 7.22 5.64
C LEU A 81 -3.83 6.98 6.34
N ARG A 82 -3.67 5.85 7.04
CA ARG A 82 -2.40 5.49 7.71
C ARG A 82 -1.27 5.26 6.72
N ASP A 83 -1.59 4.72 5.54
CA ASP A 83 -0.60 4.43 4.51
C ASP A 83 -0.22 5.66 3.69
N ALA A 84 -1.23 6.39 3.18
CA ALA A 84 -1.01 7.55 2.32
C ALA A 84 -0.66 8.82 3.11
N GLY A 85 -0.83 8.83 4.44
CA GLY A 85 -0.64 9.99 5.32
C GLY A 85 -1.73 11.06 5.20
N ALA A 86 -2.39 11.17 4.05
CA ALA A 86 -3.55 12.01 3.81
C ALA A 86 -4.48 11.36 2.76
N LEU A 87 -5.78 11.65 2.86
CA LEU A 87 -6.77 11.28 1.85
C LEU A 87 -7.35 12.54 1.23
N GLU A 88 -7.28 12.66 -0.08
CA GLU A 88 -8.04 13.65 -0.81
C GLU A 88 -9.50 13.19 -0.90
N LEU A 89 -10.43 14.12 -0.66
CA LEU A 89 -11.87 13.89 -0.80
C LEU A 89 -12.31 14.53 -2.12
N PRO A 90 -12.19 13.80 -3.25
CA PRO A 90 -12.55 14.36 -4.53
C PRO A 90 -14.05 14.63 -4.62
N ILE A 91 -14.39 15.70 -5.35
CA ILE A 91 -15.76 15.93 -5.79
C ILE A 91 -16.06 14.89 -6.87
N ALA A 92 -16.51 13.72 -6.45
CA ALA A 92 -17.04 12.69 -7.32
C ALA A 92 -18.49 13.01 -7.69
N GLY A 93 -18.89 12.73 -8.92
CA GLY A 93 -20.31 12.74 -9.29
C GLY A 93 -21.09 11.62 -8.59
N ASP A 94 -22.42 11.66 -8.64
CA ASP A 94 -23.30 10.73 -7.90
C ASP A 94 -23.30 9.28 -8.43
N ASP A 95 -22.62 9.01 -9.54
CA ASP A 95 -22.55 7.68 -10.14
C ASP A 95 -21.53 6.78 -9.43
N VAL A 96 -22.04 5.97 -8.51
CA VAL A 96 -21.28 4.97 -7.75
C VAL A 96 -20.66 3.90 -8.66
N SER A 97 -21.38 3.45 -9.70
CA SER A 97 -20.89 2.38 -10.58
C SER A 97 -19.70 2.85 -11.41
N LEU A 98 -19.75 4.09 -11.90
CA LEU A 98 -18.63 4.70 -12.62
C LEU A 98 -17.38 4.81 -11.74
N GLN A 99 -17.51 5.27 -10.49
CA GLN A 99 -16.34 5.39 -9.60
C GLN A 99 -15.81 4.02 -9.15
N ARG A 100 -16.68 3.03 -8.97
CA ARG A 100 -16.28 1.65 -8.72
C ARG A 100 -15.47 1.10 -9.89
N GLU A 101 -15.95 1.26 -11.12
CA GLU A 101 -15.19 0.86 -12.31
C GLU A 101 -13.85 1.56 -12.44
N ARG A 102 -13.79 2.86 -12.12
CA ARG A 102 -12.53 3.62 -12.10
C ARG A 102 -11.56 3.03 -11.10
N LEU A 103 -12.01 2.74 -9.87
CA LEU A 103 -11.18 2.08 -8.89
C LEU A 103 -10.66 0.73 -9.43
N VAL A 104 -11.53 -0.13 -9.96
CA VAL A 104 -11.12 -1.42 -10.57
C VAL A 104 -10.07 -1.21 -11.67
N ARG A 105 -10.26 -0.22 -12.56
CA ARG A 105 -9.26 0.10 -13.57
C ARG A 105 -7.94 0.51 -12.94
N THR A 106 -7.93 1.36 -11.91
CA THR A 106 -6.70 1.72 -11.18
C THR A 106 -6.01 0.50 -10.54
N MET A 107 -6.80 -0.46 -10.02
CA MET A 107 -6.26 -1.74 -9.52
C MET A 107 -5.66 -2.62 -10.62
N THR A 108 -6.18 -2.51 -11.84
CA THR A 108 -5.78 -3.37 -12.98
C THR A 108 -4.65 -2.73 -13.79
N ASP A 109 -4.63 -1.40 -13.91
CA ASP A 109 -3.58 -0.59 -14.54
C ASP A 109 -2.31 -0.49 -13.67
N THR A 110 -2.40 -0.94 -12.41
CA THR A 110 -1.23 -1.31 -11.59
C THR A 110 -0.73 -2.72 -11.90
N ALA A 111 -0.93 -3.22 -13.13
CA ALA A 111 -0.14 -4.33 -13.65
C ALA A 111 1.34 -4.00 -13.44
N PRO A 112 2.14 -4.95 -12.92
CA PRO A 112 3.55 -4.71 -12.71
C PRO A 112 4.17 -4.29 -14.04
N ALA A 113 4.92 -3.17 -14.05
CA ALA A 113 5.70 -2.77 -15.21
C ALA A 113 6.65 -3.90 -15.63
N GLY A 114 7.13 -4.64 -14.63
CA GLY A 114 7.94 -5.84 -14.75
C GLY A 114 8.25 -6.38 -13.36
N ALA A 115 9.07 -7.41 -13.31
CA ALA A 115 9.58 -7.97 -12.06
C ALA A 115 11.10 -7.92 -12.03
N ILE A 116 11.66 -7.46 -10.90
CA ILE A 116 13.07 -7.65 -10.60
C ILE A 116 13.20 -9.04 -10.01
N LEU A 117 13.90 -9.92 -10.71
CA LEU A 117 14.07 -11.31 -10.29
C LEU A 117 14.96 -11.39 -9.04
N ARG A 118 14.71 -12.39 -8.21
CA ARG A 118 15.57 -12.73 -7.08
C ARG A 118 17.03 -12.87 -7.53
N ALA A 119 17.95 -12.43 -6.68
CA ALA A 119 19.39 -12.41 -6.94
C ALA A 119 19.85 -11.46 -8.06
N THR A 120 18.95 -10.63 -8.62
CA THR A 120 19.38 -9.49 -9.42
C THR A 120 20.27 -8.59 -8.57
N SER A 121 21.49 -8.35 -9.04
CA SER A 121 22.48 -7.52 -8.36
C SER A 121 22.83 -6.29 -9.17
N PHE A 122 22.94 -5.15 -8.51
CA PHE A 122 23.38 -3.90 -9.12
C PHE A 122 24.27 -3.11 -8.17
N LYS A 123 25.02 -2.15 -8.73
CA LYS A 123 25.90 -1.28 -7.94
C LYS A 123 25.16 -0.01 -7.54
N CYS A 124 25.37 0.40 -6.30
CA CYS A 124 24.98 1.71 -5.81
C CYS A 124 26.16 2.42 -5.13
N MET A 125 26.18 3.74 -5.24
CA MET A 125 27.14 4.59 -4.54
C MET A 125 26.49 5.08 -3.24
N PRO A 126 26.98 4.66 -2.07
CA PRO A 126 26.43 5.13 -0.80
C PRO A 126 26.73 6.63 -0.61
N LEU A 127 25.85 7.33 0.09
CA LEU A 127 26.04 8.75 0.39
C LEU A 127 27.18 8.95 1.41
N GLN A 128 27.34 8.00 2.33
CA GLN A 128 28.45 7.90 3.26
C GLN A 128 29.44 6.82 2.80
N THR A 129 30.73 6.98 3.09
CA THR A 129 31.73 5.95 2.76
C THR A 129 31.43 4.63 3.48
N VAL A 130 31.83 3.50 2.90
CA VAL A 130 31.58 2.17 3.50
C VAL A 130 32.20 2.08 4.89
N SER A 131 33.37 2.68 5.09
CA SER A 131 34.04 2.77 6.39
C SER A 131 33.19 3.52 7.42
N ALA A 132 32.63 4.68 7.04
CA ALA A 132 31.74 5.42 7.93
C ALA A 132 30.46 4.65 8.25
N LEU A 133 29.92 3.90 7.27
CA LEU A 133 28.77 3.03 7.48
C LEU A 133 29.08 1.89 8.45
N LEU A 134 30.29 1.31 8.42
CA LEU A 134 30.68 0.26 9.37
C LEU A 134 30.72 0.78 10.82
N ASP A 135 31.15 2.03 11.01
CA ASP A 135 31.23 2.67 12.33
C ASP A 135 29.86 3.16 12.86
N MET A 136 28.83 3.22 12.00
CA MET A 136 27.49 3.62 12.41
C MET A 136 26.83 2.60 13.34
N ARG A 137 25.94 3.09 14.21
CA ARG A 137 25.06 2.23 15.02
C ARG A 137 24.08 1.48 14.11
N ASP A 138 23.69 0.29 14.56
CA ASP A 138 22.61 -0.44 13.90
C ASP A 138 21.30 0.34 13.95
N ASN A 139 20.46 0.11 12.94
CA ASN A 139 19.23 0.84 12.67
C ASN A 139 19.44 2.34 12.37
N THR A 140 20.65 2.73 11.95
CA THR A 140 20.86 4.06 11.37
C THR A 140 20.36 4.06 9.93
N ALA A 141 19.67 5.13 9.52
CA ALA A 141 19.19 5.31 8.16
C ALA A 141 20.38 5.51 7.20
N VAL A 142 20.34 4.80 6.07
CA VAL A 142 21.37 4.83 5.03
C VAL A 142 20.73 5.12 3.68
N GLN A 143 21.45 5.85 2.84
CA GLN A 143 21.03 6.19 1.50
C GLN A 143 22.12 5.85 0.49
N CYS A 144 21.73 5.39 -0.69
CA CYS A 144 22.64 5.20 -1.81
C CYS A 144 21.98 5.57 -3.14
N SER A 145 22.79 5.84 -4.17
CA SER A 145 22.33 6.17 -5.51
C SER A 145 22.71 5.07 -6.50
N THR A 146 21.76 4.58 -7.30
CA THR A 146 22.03 3.54 -8.31
C THR A 146 23.03 4.03 -9.35
N MET A 147 24.02 3.20 -9.65
CA MET A 147 25.07 3.55 -10.63
C MET A 147 24.68 3.18 -12.07
N SER A 148 23.74 2.24 -12.22
CA SER A 148 23.24 1.73 -13.50
C SER A 148 21.72 1.56 -13.46
N ASP A 149 21.11 1.48 -14.65
CA ASP A 149 19.73 1.06 -14.78
C ASP A 149 19.57 -0.40 -14.34
N VAL A 150 18.49 -0.70 -13.63
CA VAL A 150 18.08 -2.06 -13.27
C VAL A 150 16.89 -2.40 -14.13
N ALA A 151 17.06 -3.38 -15.01
CA ALA A 151 16.04 -3.84 -15.93
C ALA A 151 15.48 -5.21 -15.53
N ASP A 152 14.27 -5.51 -15.99
CA ASP A 152 13.71 -6.85 -15.90
C ASP A 152 14.29 -7.80 -16.95
N SER A 153 13.81 -9.06 -16.94
CA SER A 153 14.22 -10.08 -17.92
C SER A 153 13.91 -9.74 -19.38
N THR A 154 13.02 -8.76 -19.63
CA THR A 154 12.65 -8.30 -20.97
C THR A 154 13.50 -7.11 -21.43
N GLY A 155 14.36 -6.58 -20.56
CA GLY A 155 15.18 -5.40 -20.82
C GLY A 155 14.49 -4.07 -20.52
N ARG A 156 13.29 -4.09 -19.92
CA ARG A 156 12.60 -2.87 -19.50
C ARG A 156 13.23 -2.33 -18.22
N VAL A 157 13.62 -1.06 -18.21
CA VAL A 157 14.16 -0.41 -17.02
C VAL A 157 13.07 -0.26 -15.96
N LEU A 158 13.33 -0.77 -14.76
CA LEU A 158 12.45 -0.71 -13.59
C LEU A 158 12.98 0.23 -12.51
N ILE A 159 14.31 0.32 -12.36
CA ILE A 159 14.95 1.32 -11.50
C ILE A 159 15.95 2.07 -12.36
N ALA A 160 15.71 3.37 -12.56
CA ALA A 160 16.60 4.21 -13.33
C ALA A 160 17.94 4.42 -12.60
N ARG A 161 18.98 4.70 -13.38
CA ARG A 161 20.25 5.22 -12.89
C ARG A 161 20.01 6.50 -12.09
N LYS A 162 20.78 6.68 -11.01
CA LYS A 162 20.68 7.77 -10.02
C LYS A 162 19.45 7.73 -9.10
N ALA A 163 18.59 6.71 -9.22
CA ALA A 163 17.55 6.46 -8.23
C ALA A 163 18.17 6.33 -6.83
N GLN A 164 17.55 6.96 -5.85
CA GLN A 164 17.98 6.89 -4.46
C GLN A 164 17.33 5.68 -3.81
N LEU A 165 18.10 4.79 -3.19
CA LEU A 165 17.57 3.77 -2.29
C LEU A 165 17.72 4.25 -0.85
N PHE A 166 16.77 3.85 -0.02
CA PHE A 166 16.76 4.09 1.41
C PHE A 166 16.69 2.76 2.14
N GLY A 167 17.48 2.66 3.20
CA GLY A 167 17.58 1.45 3.99
C GLY A 167 18.10 1.71 5.40
N TRP A 168 18.37 0.62 6.10
CA TRP A 168 18.80 0.63 7.49
C TRP A 168 20.04 -0.23 7.67
N LYS A 169 21.02 0.28 8.41
CA LYS A 169 22.18 -0.51 8.80
C LYS A 169 21.79 -1.66 9.74
N LYS A 170 22.31 -2.86 9.48
CA LYS A 170 22.17 -4.05 10.31
C LYS A 170 23.48 -4.83 10.37
N GLY A 171 24.22 -4.68 11.47
CA GLY A 171 25.52 -5.32 11.66
C GLY A 171 26.49 -4.91 10.55
N THR A 172 26.92 -5.89 9.75
CA THR A 172 27.83 -5.71 8.60
C THR A 172 27.08 -5.63 7.27
N SER A 173 25.80 -5.28 7.29
CA SER A 173 24.95 -5.20 6.11
C SER A 173 24.01 -4.00 6.15
N VAL A 174 23.41 -3.68 5.01
CA VAL A 174 22.33 -2.70 4.88
C VAL A 174 21.12 -3.41 4.30
N GLU A 175 19.98 -3.18 4.93
CA GLU A 175 18.67 -3.64 4.50
C GLU A 175 17.96 -2.50 3.80
N TRP A 176 17.81 -2.58 2.48
CA TRP A 176 17.16 -1.57 1.66
C TRP A 176 15.67 -1.83 1.59
N THR A 177 14.91 -0.79 1.92
CA THR A 177 13.46 -0.84 2.01
C THR A 177 12.83 -0.15 0.80
N SER A 178 13.24 1.05 0.43
CA SER A 178 12.53 1.81 -0.61
C SER A 178 13.49 2.43 -1.62
N TRP A 179 12.94 2.89 -2.75
CA TRP A 179 13.71 3.66 -3.73
C TRP A 179 12.88 4.75 -4.40
N THR A 180 13.53 5.78 -4.96
CA THR A 180 12.87 6.85 -5.72
C THR A 180 12.66 6.47 -7.17
N THR A 181 11.58 6.97 -7.75
CA THR A 181 11.24 6.96 -9.17
C THR A 181 10.95 8.38 -9.63
N ASN A 182 10.72 8.57 -10.94
CA ASN A 182 10.39 9.89 -11.48
C ASN A 182 9.07 10.46 -10.90
N ASP A 183 8.15 9.58 -10.53
CA ASP A 183 6.80 9.93 -10.06
C ASP A 183 6.66 9.87 -8.53
N GLY A 184 7.74 9.54 -7.79
CA GLY A 184 7.70 9.53 -6.32
C GLY A 184 8.64 8.53 -5.65
N ILE A 185 8.24 8.02 -4.48
CA ILE A 185 8.98 6.99 -3.75
C ILE A 185 8.20 5.69 -3.81
N VAL A 186 8.90 4.61 -4.14
CA VAL A 186 8.34 3.26 -4.20
C VAL A 186 8.79 2.49 -2.99
N VAL A 187 7.79 2.01 -2.25
CA VAL A 187 7.93 1.08 -1.13
C VAL A 187 7.52 -0.29 -1.68
N GLY A 188 8.48 -1.19 -1.88
CA GLY A 188 8.23 -2.51 -2.47
C GLY A 188 7.20 -3.35 -1.70
N GLU A 189 6.58 -4.30 -2.37
CA GLU A 189 5.47 -5.12 -1.85
C GLU A 189 5.79 -5.89 -0.56
N LYS A 190 7.03 -6.40 -0.43
CA LYS A 190 7.52 -7.04 0.82
C LYS A 190 8.26 -6.10 1.76
N VAL A 191 8.26 -4.80 1.49
CA VAL A 191 9.02 -3.80 2.24
C VAL A 191 8.35 -3.42 3.56
N LEU A 192 7.04 -3.63 3.66
CA LEU A 192 6.28 -3.37 4.90
C LEU A 192 6.48 -4.44 5.98
N HIS A 193 7.00 -5.62 5.59
CA HIS A 193 7.30 -6.72 6.49
C HIS A 193 8.70 -7.33 6.29
N GLY A 194 9.56 -6.72 5.47
CA GLY A 194 10.82 -7.33 5.09
C GLY A 194 11.72 -6.47 4.20
N VAL A 195 12.90 -7.01 3.94
CA VAL A 195 14.00 -6.34 3.24
C VAL A 195 13.84 -6.57 1.73
N ALA A 196 13.71 -5.53 0.91
CA ALA A 196 13.64 -5.68 -0.56
C ALA A 196 15.00 -6.09 -1.12
N PHE A 197 16.03 -5.35 -0.72
CA PHE A 197 17.40 -5.63 -1.14
C PHE A 197 18.34 -5.67 0.06
N THR A 198 19.41 -6.44 -0.06
CA THR A 198 20.49 -6.43 0.92
C THR A 198 21.81 -6.03 0.27
N SER A 199 22.66 -5.37 1.05
CA SER A 199 24.06 -5.14 0.70
C SER A 199 24.96 -5.52 1.85
N ALA A 200 26.02 -6.28 1.57
CA ALA A 200 27.10 -6.43 2.53
C ALA A 200 27.96 -5.16 2.55
N LEU A 201 28.32 -4.69 3.74
CA LEU A 201 29.29 -3.62 3.93
C LEU A 201 30.69 -4.23 3.81
N GLN A 202 31.14 -4.42 2.57
CA GLN A 202 32.51 -4.85 2.28
C GLN A 202 33.29 -3.68 1.70
N PRO A 203 34.48 -3.36 2.23
CA PRO A 203 35.32 -2.34 1.62
C PRO A 203 35.72 -2.78 0.22
N THR A 204 35.23 -2.06 -0.78
CA THR A 204 35.62 -2.23 -2.18
C THR A 204 36.52 -1.06 -2.60
N PRO A 205 37.39 -1.23 -3.61
CA PRO A 205 38.30 -0.16 -4.07
C PRO A 205 37.54 1.09 -4.52
N ASP A 206 36.32 0.92 -5.02
CA ASP A 206 35.48 1.98 -5.57
C ASP A 206 34.47 2.51 -4.53
N GLU A 207 34.52 2.02 -3.28
CA GLU A 207 33.56 2.26 -2.20
C GLU A 207 32.07 2.06 -2.57
N SER A 208 31.81 1.36 -3.68
CA SER A 208 30.46 1.01 -4.11
C SER A 208 29.91 -0.17 -3.32
N LEU A 209 28.61 -0.17 -3.07
CA LEU A 209 27.89 -1.30 -2.49
C LEU A 209 27.23 -2.11 -3.60
N THR A 210 27.31 -3.43 -3.47
CA THR A 210 26.55 -4.35 -4.30
C THR A 210 25.20 -4.60 -3.61
N VAL A 211 24.12 -4.22 -4.28
CA VAL A 211 22.74 -4.39 -3.83
C VAL A 211 22.17 -5.62 -4.51
N MET A 212 21.57 -6.52 -3.74
CA MET A 212 20.99 -7.76 -4.26
C MET A 212 19.53 -7.91 -3.84
N ALA A 213 18.66 -8.21 -4.79
CA ALA A 213 17.25 -8.51 -4.54
C ALA A 213 17.11 -9.85 -3.79
N LEU A 214 16.44 -9.84 -2.64
CA LEU A 214 16.29 -11.05 -1.80
C LEU A 214 15.20 -12.00 -2.29
N HIS A 215 14.23 -11.48 -3.03
CA HIS A 215 13.08 -12.17 -3.58
C HIS A 215 12.66 -11.49 -4.89
N ASP A 216 11.71 -12.09 -5.61
CA ASP A 216 11.12 -11.44 -6.79
C ASP A 216 10.30 -10.22 -6.36
N ILE A 217 10.62 -9.06 -6.93
CA ILE A 217 9.98 -7.78 -6.61
C ILE A 217 9.15 -7.35 -7.81
N SER A 218 7.84 -7.34 -7.63
CA SER A 218 6.90 -6.73 -8.59
C SER A 218 7.03 -5.21 -8.52
N VAL A 219 7.41 -4.57 -9.62
CA VAL A 219 7.54 -3.11 -9.70
C VAL A 219 6.27 -2.55 -10.33
N PRO A 220 5.50 -1.68 -9.63
CA PRO A 220 4.26 -1.15 -10.17
C PRO A 220 4.52 -0.30 -11.43
N SER A 221 3.56 -0.23 -12.35
CA SER A 221 3.66 0.54 -13.59
C SER A 221 4.05 2.01 -13.38
N LEU A 222 3.52 2.63 -12.33
CA LEU A 222 3.80 4.00 -11.86
C LEU A 222 5.23 4.21 -11.33
N ALA A 223 5.95 3.12 -11.07
CA ALA A 223 7.32 3.14 -10.57
C ALA A 223 8.36 3.03 -11.68
N ALA A 224 8.00 2.46 -12.82
CA ALA A 224 8.93 2.36 -13.92
C ALA A 224 9.13 3.76 -14.53
N PRO A 225 10.38 4.16 -14.84
CA PRO A 225 10.60 5.38 -15.60
C PRO A 225 9.78 5.33 -16.90
N ALA A 226 9.13 6.44 -17.26
CA ALA A 226 8.50 6.59 -18.57
C ALA A 226 9.56 6.35 -19.66
N ASN A 227 9.26 5.46 -20.59
CA ASN A 227 10.10 5.20 -21.78
C ASN A 227 10.19 6.43 -22.67
#